data_AF-A0A973ACP5-F1
#
_entry.id   AF-A0A973ACP5-F1
#
_cell.length_a   1.000
_cell.length_b   1.000
_cell.length_c   1.000
_cell.angle_alpha   90.00
_cell.angle_beta   90.00
_cell.angle_gamma   90.00
#
_symmetry.space_group_name_H-M   'P 1'
#
loop_
_entity.id
_entity.type
_entity.pdbx_description
1 polymer ?
#
loop_
_entity_poly.entity_id
_entity_poly.type
_entity_poly.pdbx_seq_one_letter_code
_entity_poly.pdbx_strand_id
1 'polypeptide(L)'
;MDYLYIKSLHIIFITTWFAGLFYIIRLFIYYKEAEEKPETEKNILLKQYKLMIKRLWYIITWPSAVLATLFAVWLLILQPGWL
;
A
#
# COMPACT_ATOMS: atom_id res chain seq x y z
N MET A 1 20.42 -20.94 3.06
CA MET A 1 19.91 -20.02 4.09
C MET A 1 19.31 -18.76 3.46
N ASP A 2 19.90 -18.22 2.39
CA ASP A 2 19.47 -16.96 1.74
C ASP A 2 18.04 -17.00 1.19
N TYR A 3 17.59 -18.15 0.67
CA TYR A 3 16.21 -18.32 0.19
C TYR A 3 15.14 -17.99 1.25
N LEU A 4 15.33 -18.45 2.49
CA LEU A 4 14.36 -18.22 3.57
C LEU A 4 14.33 -16.75 4.00
N TYR A 5 15.47 -16.07 3.98
CA TYR A 5 15.54 -14.63 4.25
C TYR A 5 14.82 -13.82 3.17
N ILE A 6 15.08 -14.13 1.90
CA ILE A 6 14.42 -13.45 0.76
C ILE A 6 12.91 -13.72 0.77
N LYS A 7 12.50 -14.96 1.07
CA LYS A 7 11.08 -15.32 1.22
C LYS A 7 10.42 -14.57 2.37
N SER A 8 11.11 -14.41 3.49
CA SER A 8 10.59 -13.64 4.63
C SER A 8 10.44 -12.16 4.29
N LEU A 9 11.43 -11.55 3.63
CA LEU A 9 11.35 -10.16 3.15
C LEU A 9 10.18 -9.97 2.19
N HIS A 10 10.03 -10.87 1.21
CA HIS A 10 8.91 -10.83 0.28
C HIS A 10 7.55 -10.83 1.01
N ILE A 11 7.36 -11.72 1.99
CA ILE A 11 6.12 -11.81 2.77
C ILE A 11 5.87 -10.53 3.57
N ILE A 12 6.90 -9.92 4.16
CA ILE A 12 6.78 -8.64 4.87
C ILE A 12 6.32 -7.53 3.91
N PHE A 13 6.92 -7.42 2.72
CA PHE A 13 6.53 -6.42 1.74
C PHE A 13 5.12 -6.65 1.18
N ILE A 14 4.73 -7.91 0.94
CA ILE A 14 3.35 -8.24 0.56
C ILE A 14 2.37 -7.85 1.66
N THR A 15 2.68 -8.14 2.93
CA THR A 15 1.79 -7.82 4.07
C THR A 15 1.62 -6.30 4.23
N THR A 16 2.71 -5.54 4.13
CA THR A 16 2.66 -4.06 4.19
C THR A 16 1.92 -3.45 3.01
N TRP A 17 2.10 -4.00 1.81
CA TRP A 17 1.36 -3.57 0.62
C TRP A 17 -0.14 -3.83 0.77
N PHE A 18 -0.52 -5.04 1.19
CA PHE A 18 -1.92 -5.42 1.42
C PHE A 18 -2.57 -4.56 2.51
N ALA A 19 -1.86 -4.28 3.61
CA ALA A 19 -2.35 -3.38 4.65
C ALA A 19 -2.62 -1.96 4.10
N GLY A 20 -1.75 -1.45 3.22
CA GLY A 20 -1.94 -0.16 2.54
C GLY A 20 -3.18 -0.15 1.63
N LEU A 21 -3.42 -1.23 0.89
CA LEU A 21 -4.61 -1.39 0.03
C LEU A 21 -5.92 -1.46 0.81
N PHE A 22 -5.94 -2.10 1.98
CA PHE A 22 -7.14 -2.09 2.81
C PHE A 22 -7.37 -0.73 3.49
N TYR A 23 -6.30 -0.07 3.91
CA TYR A 23 -6.41 1.24 4.57
C TYR A 23 -6.90 2.35 3.64
N ILE A 24 -6.55 2.30 2.34
CA ILE A 24 -6.98 3.32 1.39
C ILE A 24 -8.50 3.33 1.19
N ILE A 25 -9.15 2.15 1.19
CA ILE A 25 -10.61 2.02 1.03
C ILE A 25 -11.33 2.78 2.15
N ARG A 26 -10.87 2.59 3.40
CA ARG A 26 -11.40 3.30 4.57
C ARG A 26 -11.26 4.82 4.41
N LEU A 27 -10.13 5.26 3.86
CA LEU A 27 -9.89 6.68 3.61
C LEU A 27 -10.80 7.26 2.53
N PHE A 28 -11.14 6.50 1.50
CA PHE A 28 -12.11 6.89 0.49
C PHE A 28 -13.52 7.02 1.06
N ILE A 29 -13.93 6.15 1.98
CA ILE A 29 -15.23 6.26 2.65
C ILE A 29 -15.31 7.58 3.43
N TYR A 30 -14.30 7.89 4.26
CA TYR A 30 -14.26 9.16 4.99
C TYR A 30 -14.18 10.38 4.08
N TYR A 31 -13.50 10.26 2.93
CA TYR A 31 -13.48 11.31 1.92
C TYR A 31 -14.88 11.59 1.36
N LYS A 32 -15.67 10.54 1.09
CA LYS A 32 -17.05 10.68 0.61
C LYS A 32 -18.00 11.20 1.68
N GLU A 33 -17.88 10.74 2.92
CA GLU A 33 -18.66 11.25 4.04
C GLU A 33 -18.37 12.74 4.32
N ALA A 34 -17.12 13.18 4.16
CA ALA A 34 -16.74 14.59 4.27
C ALA A 34 -17.26 15.46 3.11
N GLU A 35 -17.65 14.87 1.97
CA GLU A 35 -18.19 15.59 0.82
C GLU A 35 -19.63 16.09 1.05
N GLU A 36 -20.37 15.42 1.95
CA GLU A 36 -21.75 15.74 2.35
C GLU A 36 -21.83 16.77 3.48
N LYS A 37 -20.69 17.17 4.06
CA LYS A 37 -20.62 18.15 5.16
C LYS A 37 -20.75 19.60 4.67
N PRO A 38 -21.10 20.55 5.58
CA PRO A 38 -21.15 21.98 5.28
C PRO A 38 -19.85 22.51 4.67
N GLU A 39 -19.95 23.52 3.82
CA GLU A 39 -18.91 23.99 2.90
C GLU A 39 -17.60 24.42 3.58
N THR A 40 -17.70 24.96 4.80
CA THR A 40 -16.56 25.33 5.66
C THR A 40 -15.76 24.12 6.15
N GLU A 41 -16.44 23.07 6.63
CA GLU A 41 -15.77 21.85 7.13
C GLU A 41 -15.28 20.95 6.00
N LYS A 42 -16.08 20.87 4.91
CA LYS A 42 -15.77 20.10 3.70
C LYS A 42 -14.40 20.46 3.13
N ASN A 43 -14.12 21.75 2.96
CA ASN A 43 -12.87 22.20 2.34
C ASN A 43 -11.62 21.84 3.16
N ILE A 44 -11.71 21.85 4.49
CA ILE A 44 -10.61 21.51 5.39
C ILE A 44 -10.38 20.00 5.41
N LEU A 45 -11.46 19.23 5.61
CA LEU A 45 -11.41 17.77 5.71
C LEU A 45 -10.97 17.11 4.39
N LEU A 46 -11.52 17.54 3.26
CA LEU A 46 -11.15 16.98 1.95
C LEU A 46 -9.67 17.23 1.61
N LYS A 47 -9.13 18.42 1.96
CA LYS A 47 -7.70 18.71 1.78
C LYS A 47 -6.83 17.79 2.65
N GLN A 48 -7.22 17.57 3.91
CA GLN A 48 -6.51 16.64 4.80
C GLN A 48 -6.56 15.20 4.28
N TYR A 49 -7.75 14.68 3.96
CA TYR A 49 -7.89 13.31 3.47
C TYR A 49 -7.14 13.09 2.16
N LYS A 50 -7.18 14.05 1.22
CA LYS A 50 -6.42 13.97 -0.03
C LYS A 50 -4.92 13.89 0.20
N LEU A 51 -4.40 14.67 1.15
CA LEU A 51 -2.99 14.64 1.53
C LEU A 51 -2.63 13.31 2.21
N MET A 52 -3.51 12.77 3.05
CA MET A 52 -3.30 11.51 3.75
C MET A 52 -3.34 10.31 2.79
N ILE A 53 -4.25 10.30 1.80
CA ILE A 53 -4.28 9.33 0.70
C ILE A 53 -2.98 9.40 -0.10
N LYS A 54 -2.54 10.61 -0.47
CA LYS A 54 -1.31 10.80 -1.26
C LYS A 54 -0.08 10.28 -0.52
N ARG A 55 0.05 10.58 0.77
CA ARG A 55 1.16 10.10 1.61
C ARG A 55 1.14 8.58 1.73
N LEU A 56 0.00 7.99 2.06
CA LEU A 56 -0.16 6.53 2.14
C LEU A 56 0.26 5.86 0.83
N TRP A 57 -0.26 6.35 -0.30
CA TRP A 57 -0.05 5.73 -1.60
C TRP A 57 1.41 5.81 -2.05
N TYR A 58 2.01 7.00 -2.03
CA TYR A 58 3.35 7.19 -2.57
C TYR A 58 4.48 6.80 -1.61
N ILE A 59 4.25 6.86 -0.30
CA ILE A 59 5.29 6.55 0.70
C ILE A 59 5.24 5.09 1.12
N ILE A 60 4.04 4.49 1.24
CA ILE A 60 3.88 3.14 1.80
C ILE A 60 3.49 2.14 0.71
N THR A 61 2.34 2.33 0.07
CA THR A 61 1.74 1.31 -0.81
C THR A 61 2.55 1.10 -2.09
N TRP A 62 3.02 2.18 -2.72
CA TRP A 62 3.76 2.09 -3.98
C TRP A 62 5.17 1.48 -3.81
N PRO A 63 6.01 1.93 -2.85
CA PRO A 63 7.33 1.35 -2.66
C PRO A 63 7.26 -0.11 -2.17
N SER A 64 6.29 -0.44 -1.30
CA SER A 64 6.09 -1.83 -0.85
C SER A 64 5.67 -2.75 -1.99
N ALA A 65 4.79 -2.30 -2.90
CA ALA A 65 4.41 -3.06 -4.09
C ALA A 65 5.61 -3.37 -4.98
N VAL A 66 6.44 -2.36 -5.26
CA VAL A 66 7.64 -2.51 -6.09
C VAL A 66 8.64 -3.46 -5.44
N LEU A 67 8.90 -3.33 -4.15
CA LEU A 67 9.79 -4.24 -3.44
C LEU A 67 9.23 -5.66 -3.41
N ALA A 68 7.95 -5.81 -3.13
CA ALA A 68 7.29 -7.12 -3.11
C ALA A 68 7.41 -7.84 -4.46
N THR A 69 7.14 -7.17 -5.58
CA THR A 69 7.27 -7.77 -6.92
C THR A 69 8.72 -8.08 -7.27
N LEU A 70 9.66 -7.22 -6.89
CA LEU A 70 11.10 -7.45 -7.12
C LEU A 70 11.58 -8.70 -6.37
N PHE A 71 11.21 -8.87 -5.10
CA PHE A 71 11.52 -10.10 -4.35
C PHE A 71 10.77 -11.32 -4.89
N ALA A 72 9.58 -11.17 -5.46
CA ALA A 72 8.85 -12.27 -6.10
C ALA A 72 9.61 -12.80 -7.32
N VAL A 73 10.05 -11.90 -8.21
CA VAL A 73 10.84 -12.25 -9.39
C VAL A 73 12.17 -12.86 -8.98
N TRP A 74 12.82 -12.31 -7.94
CA TRP A 74 14.06 -12.85 -7.41
C TRP A 74 13.90 -14.29 -6.87
N LEU A 75 12.79 -14.59 -6.18
CA LEU A 75 12.47 -15.95 -5.72
C LEU A 75 12.22 -16.92 -6.88
N LEU A 76 11.57 -16.46 -7.96
CA LEU A 76 11.35 -17.28 -9.16
C LEU A 76 12.66 -17.65 -9.85
N ILE A 77 13.62 -16.73 -9.93
CA ILE A 77 14.95 -16.99 -10.51
C ILE A 77 15.76 -17.98 -9.65
N LEU A 78 15.65 -17.88 -8.33
CA LEU A 78 16.34 -18.80 -7.40
C LEU A 78 15.77 -20.22 -7.42
N GLN A 79 14.50 -20.38 -7.79
CA GLN A 79 13.83 -21.68 -7.88
C GLN A 79 13.15 -21.85 -9.25
N PRO A 80 13.92 -22.04 -10.33
CA PRO A 80 13.39 -22.13 -11.69
C PRO A 80 12.54 -23.38 -11.95
N GLY A 81 12.55 -24.37 -11.04
CA GLY A 81 11.74 -25.60 -11.14
C GLY A 81 10.27 -25.45 -10.74
N TRP A 82 9.81 -24.25 -10.40
CA TRP A 82 8.39 -23.94 -10.09
C TRP A 82 7.70 -23.11 -11.20
N LEU A 83 8.41 -22.86 -12.31
CA LEU A 83 7.86 -22.38 -13.58
C LEU A 83 7.30 -23.56 -14.39
#